data_AF-A0A3N5DI57-F1
#
_entry.id   AF-A0A3N5DI57-F1
#
_cell.length_a   1.000
_cell.length_b   1.000
_cell.length_c   1.000
_cell.angle_alpha   90.00
_cell.angle_beta   90.00
_cell.angle_gamma   90.00
#
_symmetry.space_group_name_H-M   'P 1'
#
loop_
_entity.id
_entity.type
_entity.pdbx_description
1 polymer ?
#
loop_
_entity_poly.entity_id
_entity_poly.type
_entity_poly.pdbx_seq_one_letter_code
_entity_poly.pdbx_strand_id
1 'polypeptide(L)'
;MNHRAERGNITLGFILLLFASGILMLGGVQQQLSHQRHLVGSEVGFIKQYAQALSAQAWGSQLSWQPRLGWQCQQEPEKGWQACVVSDAKNEVLMAARGMFPGPAAPLTLWRWGRIEHSQWLSAPHGWLDFCPLAEVSQCLLPQ
;
A
#
# COMPACT_ATOMS: atom_id res chain seq x y z
N MET A 1 64.81 -41.30 -15.41
CA MET A 1 63.72 -40.54 -14.76
C MET A 1 63.67 -39.16 -15.38
N ASN A 2 62.62 -38.82 -16.12
CA ASN A 2 62.50 -37.51 -16.75
C ASN A 2 61.08 -36.98 -16.48
N HIS A 3 60.92 -36.15 -15.44
CA HIS A 3 59.65 -35.47 -15.15
C HIS A 3 59.51 -34.28 -16.10
N ARG A 4 58.71 -34.45 -17.15
CA ARG A 4 58.21 -33.31 -17.94
C ARG A 4 57.15 -32.61 -17.09
N ALA A 5 57.48 -31.45 -16.54
CA ALA A 5 56.48 -30.57 -15.92
C ALA A 5 55.52 -30.08 -17.02
N GLU A 6 54.30 -30.61 -17.03
CA GLU A 6 53.20 -30.20 -17.90
C GLU A 6 52.89 -28.71 -17.72
N ARG A 7 53.26 -27.89 -18.71
CA ARG A 7 52.92 -26.45 -18.76
C ARG A 7 51.46 -26.18 -19.18
N GLY A 8 50.68 -27.20 -19.51
CA GLY A 8 49.27 -27.08 -19.91
C GLY A 8 48.28 -27.00 -18.74
N ASN A 9 48.70 -27.39 -17.53
CA ASN A 9 47.80 -27.46 -16.37
C ASN A 9 47.55 -26.07 -15.73
N ILE A 10 48.51 -25.15 -15.85
CA ILE A 10 48.45 -23.82 -15.22
C ILE A 10 47.46 -22.89 -15.94
N THR A 11 47.42 -22.89 -17.28
CA THR A 11 46.46 -22.09 -18.07
C THR A 11 45.02 -22.54 -17.85
N LEU A 12 44.80 -23.84 -17.73
CA LEU A 12 43.48 -24.40 -17.47
C LEU A 12 42.98 -24.02 -16.06
N GLY A 13 43.87 -24.07 -15.06
CA GLY A 13 43.57 -23.60 -13.71
C GLY A 13 43.20 -22.11 -13.66
N PHE A 14 43.90 -21.27 -14.43
CA PHE A 14 43.60 -19.83 -14.50
C PHE A 14 42.23 -19.54 -15.15
N ILE A 15 41.90 -20.25 -16.24
CA ILE A 15 40.59 -20.14 -16.89
C ILE A 15 39.47 -20.58 -15.93
N LEU A 16 39.65 -21.69 -15.22
CA LEU A 16 38.67 -22.15 -14.22
C LEU A 16 38.48 -21.15 -13.09
N LEU A 17 39.55 -20.51 -12.62
CA LEU A 17 39.48 -19.44 -11.62
C LEU A 17 38.71 -18.22 -12.15
N LEU A 18 38.95 -17.81 -13.40
CA LEU A 18 38.20 -16.72 -14.03
C LEU A 18 36.71 -17.07 -14.14
N PHE A 19 36.37 -18.26 -14.61
CA PHE A 19 34.97 -18.72 -14.66
C PHE A 19 34.33 -18.80 -13.27
N ALA A 20 35.02 -19.36 -12.28
CA ALA A 20 34.54 -19.43 -10.90
C ALA A 20 34.29 -18.03 -10.33
N SER A 21 35.21 -17.08 -10.56
CA SER A 21 35.04 -15.69 -10.14
C SER A 21 33.84 -15.01 -10.82
N GLY A 22 33.62 -15.28 -12.12
CA GLY A 22 32.46 -14.78 -12.85
C GLY A 22 31.14 -15.34 -12.33
N ILE A 23 31.09 -16.64 -12.01
CA ILE A 23 29.90 -17.28 -11.43
C ILE A 23 29.59 -16.69 -10.04
N LEU A 24 30.61 -16.47 -9.21
CA LEU A 24 30.45 -15.86 -7.89
C LEU A 24 29.96 -14.41 -7.98
N MET A 25 30.50 -13.62 -8.90
CA MET A 25 30.04 -12.24 -9.14
C MET A 25 28.59 -12.22 -9.63
N LEU A 26 28.23 -13.06 -10.60
CA LEU A 26 26.88 -13.10 -11.16
C LEU A 26 25.86 -13.56 -10.11
N GLY A 27 26.20 -14.59 -9.33
CA GLY A 27 25.37 -15.08 -8.22
C GLY A 27 25.18 -14.03 -7.13
N GLY A 28 26.24 -13.29 -6.77
CA GLY A 28 26.17 -12.20 -5.79
C GLY A 28 25.25 -11.06 -6.26
N VAL A 29 25.35 -10.65 -7.53
CA VAL A 29 24.47 -9.62 -8.11
C VAL A 29 23.01 -10.07 -8.13
N GLN A 30 22.74 -11.32 -8.51
CA GLN A 30 21.40 -11.88 -8.53
C GLN A 30 20.76 -11.90 -7.12
N GLN A 31 21.54 -12.25 -6.10
CA GLN A 31 21.10 -12.27 -4.70
C GLN A 31 20.81 -10.85 -4.18
N GLN A 32 21.57 -9.85 -4.61
CA GLN A 32 21.34 -8.45 -4.20
C GLN A 32 20.08 -7.87 -4.85
N LEU A 33 19.83 -8.19 -6.13
CA LEU A 33 18.61 -7.79 -6.82
C LEU A 33 17.35 -8.45 -6.22
N SER A 34 17.41 -9.71 -5.79
CA SER A 34 16.24 -10.39 -5.22
C SER A 34 15.79 -9.77 -3.89
N HIS A 35 16.73 -9.44 -3.00
CA HIS A 35 16.41 -8.78 -1.73
C HIS A 35 15.81 -7.38 -1.93
N GLN A 36 16.36 -6.57 -2.84
CA GLN A 36 15.80 -5.23 -3.11
C GLN A 36 14.41 -5.30 -3.74
N ARG A 37 14.12 -6.31 -4.57
CA ARG A 37 12.79 -6.48 -5.19
C ARG A 37 11.68 -6.71 -4.17
N HIS A 38 11.94 -7.43 -3.08
CA HIS A 38 10.92 -7.69 -2.06
C HIS A 38 10.54 -6.42 -1.29
N LEU A 39 11.54 -5.62 -0.88
CA LEU A 39 11.31 -4.34 -0.20
C LEU A 39 10.54 -3.37 -1.11
N VAL A 40 11.00 -3.20 -2.35
CA VAL A 40 10.33 -2.34 -3.34
C VAL A 40 8.92 -2.85 -3.66
N GLY A 41 8.70 -4.16 -3.71
CA GLY A 41 7.37 -4.74 -3.94
C GLY A 41 6.37 -4.39 -2.83
N SER A 42 6.81 -4.44 -1.57
CA SER A 42 5.97 -4.06 -0.42
C SER A 42 5.64 -2.57 -0.40
N GLU A 43 6.62 -1.72 -0.71
CA GLU A 43 6.47 -0.26 -0.76
C GLU A 43 5.55 0.17 -1.91
N VAL A 44 5.74 -0.39 -3.11
CA VAL A 44 4.83 -0.17 -4.25
C VAL A 44 3.42 -0.64 -3.93
N GLY A 45 3.28 -1.76 -3.22
CA GLY A 45 1.99 -2.26 -2.74
C GLY A 45 1.29 -1.25 -1.82
N PHE A 46 2.01 -0.72 -0.83
CA PHE A 46 1.50 0.30 0.08
C PHE A 46 1.10 1.59 -0.66
N ILE A 47 1.96 2.10 -1.56
CA ILE A 47 1.66 3.30 -2.35
C ILE A 47 0.39 3.13 -3.19
N LYS A 48 0.21 1.95 -3.81
CA LYS A 48 -1.01 1.64 -4.56
C LYS A 48 -2.26 1.63 -3.66
N GLN A 49 -2.19 1.03 -2.48
CA GLN A 49 -3.29 1.03 -1.52
C GLN A 49 -3.64 2.45 -1.06
N TYR A 50 -2.62 3.24 -0.75
CA TYR A 50 -2.79 4.63 -0.34
C TYR A 50 -3.44 5.47 -1.44
N ALA A 51 -2.98 5.34 -2.69
CA ALA A 51 -3.59 6.02 -3.83
C ALA A 51 -5.05 5.60 -4.07
N GLN A 52 -5.38 4.31 -3.88
CA GLN A 52 -6.74 3.80 -3.99
C GLN A 52 -7.66 4.38 -2.90
N ALA A 53 -7.19 4.43 -1.65
CA ALA A 53 -7.95 5.03 -0.55
C ALA A 53 -8.13 6.55 -0.72
N LEU A 54 -7.10 7.27 -1.20
CA LEU A 54 -7.22 8.70 -1.53
C LEU A 54 -8.23 8.94 -2.65
N SER A 55 -8.21 8.11 -3.70
CA SER A 55 -9.16 8.22 -4.81
C SER A 55 -10.59 7.94 -4.34
N ALA A 56 -10.79 6.91 -3.51
CA ALA A 56 -12.07 6.62 -2.87
C ALA A 56 -12.56 7.79 -2.00
N GLN A 57 -11.66 8.46 -1.27
CA GLN A 57 -12.01 9.63 -0.46
C GLN A 57 -12.39 10.83 -1.32
N ALA A 58 -11.66 11.08 -2.41
CA ALA A 58 -11.98 12.14 -3.37
C ALA A 58 -13.34 11.90 -4.03
N TRP A 59 -13.64 10.66 -4.41
CA TRP A 59 -14.96 10.27 -4.90
C TRP A 59 -16.04 10.45 -3.83
N GLY A 60 -15.83 9.96 -2.61
CA GLY A 60 -16.75 10.11 -1.48
C GLY A 60 -17.06 11.57 -1.14
N SER A 61 -16.10 12.48 -1.35
CA SER A 61 -16.29 13.93 -1.16
C SER A 61 -17.21 14.59 -2.19
N GLN A 62 -17.45 13.94 -3.33
CA GLN A 62 -18.36 14.43 -4.37
C GLN A 62 -19.79 13.92 -4.19
N LEU A 63 -20.00 12.96 -3.27
CA LEU A 63 -21.31 12.39 -3.01
C LEU A 63 -22.16 13.29 -2.12
N SER A 64 -23.47 13.10 -2.21
CA SER A 64 -24.41 13.73 -1.29
C SER A 64 -24.65 12.85 -0.07
N TRP A 65 -24.48 13.42 1.11
CA TRP A 65 -24.60 12.73 2.40
C TRP A 65 -25.72 13.35 3.24
N GLN A 66 -26.39 12.55 4.05
CA GLN A 66 -27.38 13.06 4.99
C GLN A 66 -26.76 13.14 6.39
N PRO A 67 -27.08 14.16 7.21
CA PRO A 67 -26.66 14.20 8.60
C PRO A 67 -27.55 13.26 9.44
N ARG A 68 -27.20 11.97 9.46
CA ARG A 68 -27.91 10.92 10.21
C ARG A 68 -26.95 10.26 11.20
N LEU A 69 -27.49 9.86 12.34
CA LEU A 69 -26.80 9.02 13.31
C LEU A 69 -26.46 7.63 12.73
N GLY A 70 -25.23 7.19 12.95
CA GLY A 70 -24.72 5.92 12.45
C GLY A 70 -24.04 6.04 11.09
N TRP A 71 -23.43 4.93 10.67
CA TRP A 71 -22.67 4.86 9.44
C TRP A 71 -23.57 4.92 8.20
N GLN A 72 -23.20 5.76 7.24
CA GLN A 72 -23.76 5.79 5.89
C GLN A 72 -22.66 5.47 4.91
N CYS A 73 -22.80 4.40 4.14
CA CYS A 73 -21.79 3.94 3.19
C CYS A 73 -22.32 4.01 1.76
N GLN A 74 -21.42 4.34 0.85
CA GLN A 74 -21.62 4.26 -0.59
C GLN A 74 -20.47 3.45 -1.18
N GLN A 75 -20.76 2.68 -2.23
CA GLN A 75 -19.79 1.88 -2.95
C GLN A 75 -19.82 2.22 -4.44
N GLU A 76 -18.64 2.32 -5.05
CA GLU A 76 -18.45 2.44 -6.49
C GLU A 76 -17.93 1.08 -7.01
N PRO A 77 -18.76 0.31 -7.72
CA PRO A 77 -18.44 -1.08 -8.05
C PRO A 77 -17.36 -1.24 -9.12
N GLU A 78 -17.18 -0.29 -10.04
CA GLU A 78 -16.21 -0.45 -11.14
C GLU A 78 -14.75 -0.32 -10.68
N LYS A 79 -14.48 0.58 -9.75
CA LYS A 79 -13.17 0.82 -9.13
C LYS A 79 -13.04 0.12 -7.78
N GLY A 80 -14.14 -0.39 -7.22
CA GLY A 80 -14.16 -1.03 -5.91
C GLY A 80 -13.89 -0.03 -4.78
N TRP A 81 -14.36 1.20 -4.91
CA TRP A 81 -14.23 2.21 -3.87
C TRP A 81 -15.37 2.11 -2.87
N GLN A 82 -15.06 2.32 -1.60
CA GLN A 82 -16.05 2.46 -0.55
C GLN A 82 -15.74 3.73 0.23
N ALA A 83 -16.75 4.57 0.42
CA ALA A 83 -16.70 5.74 1.28
C ALA A 83 -17.86 5.66 2.27
N CYS A 84 -17.58 5.90 3.54
CA CYS A 84 -18.56 5.90 4.61
C CYS A 84 -18.43 7.19 5.41
N VAL A 85 -19.54 7.73 5.90
CA VAL A 85 -19.56 8.87 6.80
C VAL A 85 -20.31 8.54 8.08
N VAL A 86 -19.86 9.10 9.20
CA VAL A 86 -20.55 9.07 10.48
C VAL A 86 -20.49 10.45 11.13
N SER A 87 -21.63 10.91 11.63
CA SER A 87 -21.73 12.17 12.37
C SER A 87 -21.44 11.95 13.86
N ASP A 88 -20.65 12.85 14.46
CA ASP A 88 -20.49 12.98 15.91
C ASP A 88 -21.56 13.92 16.51
N ALA A 89 -21.74 13.86 17.84
CA ALA A 89 -22.60 14.72 18.64
C ALA A 89 -22.32 16.22 18.48
N LYS A 90 -21.10 16.61 18.05
CA LYS A 90 -20.71 18.00 17.79
C LYS A 90 -21.00 18.50 16.38
N ASN A 91 -21.73 17.72 15.57
CA ASN A 91 -22.01 18.01 14.16
C ASN A 91 -20.75 18.00 13.25
N GLU A 92 -19.62 17.51 13.78
CA GLU A 92 -18.47 17.09 12.98
C GLU A 92 -18.79 15.74 12.32
N VAL A 93 -18.26 15.54 11.11
CA VAL A 93 -18.49 14.32 10.35
C VAL A 93 -17.15 13.70 10.01
N LEU A 94 -17.03 12.41 10.27
CA LEU A 94 -15.86 11.63 9.92
C LEU A 94 -16.15 10.83 8.66
N MET A 95 -15.37 11.07 7.61
CA MET A 95 -15.34 10.23 6.42
C MET A 95 -14.26 9.17 6.58
N ALA A 96 -14.60 7.93 6.23
CA ALA A 96 -13.69 6.81 6.13
C ALA A 96 -13.79 6.25 4.71
N ALA A 97 -12.66 6.17 4.01
CA ALA A 97 -12.64 5.74 2.63
C ALA A 97 -11.53 4.74 2.37
N ARG A 98 -11.83 3.72 1.57
CA ARG A 98 -10.90 2.67 1.18
C ARG A 98 -11.18 2.25 -0.25
N GLY A 99 -10.14 1.85 -0.96
CA GLY A 99 -10.28 1.20 -2.26
C GLY A 99 -10.02 -0.29 -2.15
N MET A 100 -10.44 -1.02 -3.18
CA MET A 100 -10.17 -2.44 -3.30
C MET A 100 -8.67 -2.68 -3.50
N PHE A 101 -8.10 -3.61 -2.75
CA PHE A 101 -6.73 -4.07 -2.95
C PHE A 101 -6.71 -5.59 -3.08
N PRO A 102 -6.18 -6.14 -4.19
CA PRO A 102 -6.04 -7.57 -4.35
C PRO A 102 -4.93 -8.09 -3.43
N GLY A 103 -5.31 -8.85 -2.40
CA GLY A 103 -4.37 -9.48 -1.47
C GLY A 103 -5.06 -9.94 -0.19
N PRO A 104 -4.34 -10.69 0.68
CA PRO A 104 -4.87 -11.16 1.96
C PRO A 104 -4.92 -10.07 3.04
N ALA A 105 -4.25 -8.93 2.81
CA ALA A 105 -4.22 -7.81 3.76
C ALA A 105 -5.52 -7.00 3.67
N ALA A 106 -6.01 -6.52 4.82
CA ALA A 106 -7.12 -5.60 4.85
C ALA A 106 -6.76 -4.31 4.07
N PRO A 107 -7.67 -3.78 3.24
CA PRO A 107 -7.40 -2.56 2.49
C PRO A 107 -7.16 -1.38 3.44
N LEU A 108 -6.18 -0.55 3.08
CA LEU A 108 -5.91 0.70 3.81
C LEU A 108 -7.15 1.59 3.82
N THR A 109 -7.51 2.09 5.00
CA THR A 109 -8.63 3.03 5.18
C THR A 109 -8.08 4.38 5.59
N LEU A 110 -8.40 5.42 4.83
CA LEU A 110 -8.06 6.80 5.14
C LEU A 110 -9.26 7.51 5.75
N TRP A 111 -8.97 8.38 6.70
CA TRP A 111 -9.95 9.07 7.51
C TRP A 111 -9.86 10.57 7.25
N ARG A 112 -11.00 11.26 7.28
CA ARG A 112 -11.01 12.71 7.14
C ARG A 112 -12.17 13.35 7.89
N TRP A 113 -11.87 14.30 8.76
CA TRP A 113 -12.86 15.17 9.37
C TRP A 113 -13.39 16.20 8.38
N GLY A 114 -14.66 16.54 8.57
CA GLY A 114 -15.37 17.53 7.80
C GLY A 114 -16.71 17.84 8.41
N ARG A 115 -17.57 18.44 7.59
CA ARG A 115 -18.96 18.76 7.90
C ARG A 115 -19.81 18.50 6.67
N ILE A 116 -21.10 18.29 6.89
CA ILE A 116 -22.08 18.18 5.80
C ILE A 116 -22.92 19.45 5.82
N GLU A 117 -22.88 20.22 4.72
CA GLU A 117 -23.73 21.41 4.53
C GLU A 117 -24.53 21.23 3.24
N HIS A 118 -25.86 21.40 3.31
CA HIS A 118 -26.75 21.18 2.16
C HIS A 118 -26.52 19.82 1.48
N SER A 119 -26.31 18.78 2.29
CA SER A 119 -25.94 17.43 1.86
C SER A 119 -24.60 17.29 1.14
N GLN A 120 -23.77 18.34 1.07
CA GLN A 120 -22.45 18.30 0.45
C GLN A 120 -21.36 18.14 1.51
N TRP A 121 -20.33 17.37 1.17
CA TRP A 121 -19.15 17.21 2.01
C TRP A 121 -18.25 18.44 1.94
N LEU A 122 -17.94 19.01 3.10
CA LEU A 122 -16.95 20.07 3.25
C LEU A 122 -15.83 19.58 4.17
N SER A 123 -14.63 19.50 3.61
CA SER A 123 -13.46 19.01 4.35
C SER A 123 -13.01 20.01 5.41
N ALA A 124 -12.69 19.51 6.61
CA ALA A 124 -12.06 20.33 7.63
C ALA A 124 -10.60 20.63 7.24
N PRO A 125 -10.09 21.84 7.51
CA PRO A 125 -8.65 22.11 7.46
C PRO A 125 -7.91 21.13 8.37
N HIS A 126 -6.81 20.55 7.90
CA HIS A 126 -6.00 19.57 8.65
C HIS A 126 -6.77 18.35 9.18
N GLY A 127 -7.93 18.04 8.59
CA GLY A 127 -8.77 16.94 9.05
C GLY A 127 -8.33 15.55 8.57
N TRP A 128 -7.21 15.40 7.85
CA TRP A 128 -6.80 14.10 7.29
C TRP A 128 -6.13 13.23 8.35
N LEU A 129 -6.42 11.93 8.35
CA LEU A 129 -5.72 10.94 9.18
C LEU A 129 -5.56 9.61 8.44
N ASP A 130 -4.47 8.92 8.74
CA ASP A 130 -4.16 7.57 8.32
C ASP A 130 -4.52 6.52 9.39
N PHE A 131 -5.01 6.96 10.55
CA PHE A 131 -5.50 6.14 11.63
C PHE A 131 -6.96 6.49 11.98
N CYS A 132 -7.67 5.56 12.61
CA CYS A 132 -9.02 5.82 13.07
C CYS A 132 -9.02 6.74 14.30
N PRO A 133 -9.67 7.92 14.26
CA PRO A 133 -9.69 8.85 15.38
C PRO A 133 -10.75 8.53 16.45
N LEU A 134 -11.56 7.48 16.27
CA LEU A 134 -12.60 7.10 17.23
C LEU A 134 -11.98 6.38 18.44
N ALA A 135 -12.59 6.56 19.61
CA ALA A 135 -12.04 6.06 20.87
C ALA A 135 -11.97 4.52 20.94
N GLU A 136 -12.96 3.85 20.36
CA GLU A 136 -13.02 2.38 20.35
C GLU A 136 -12.76 1.83 18.94
N VAL A 137 -11.91 0.82 18.85
CA VAL A 137 -11.56 0.14 17.58
C VAL A 137 -12.79 -0.48 16.92
N SER A 138 -13.77 -0.95 17.70
CA SER A 138 -15.04 -1.48 17.21
C SER A 138 -15.83 -0.47 16.37
N GLN A 139 -15.73 0.83 16.68
CA GLN A 139 -16.42 1.90 15.97
C GLN A 139 -15.76 2.20 14.62
N CYS A 140 -14.50 1.79 14.45
CA CYS A 140 -13.74 1.92 13.21
C CYS A 140 -14.06 0.82 12.19
N LEU A 141 -14.84 -0.19 12.57
CA LEU A 141 -15.27 -1.25 11.67
C LEU A 141 -16.34 -0.71 10.73
N LEU A 142 -15.97 -0.55 9.47
CA LEU A 142 -16.89 -0.12 8.43
C LEU A 142 -17.97 -1.19 8.20
N PRO A 143 -19.24 -0.78 8.02
CA PRO A 143 -20.30 -1.67 7.56
C PRO A 143 -19.93 -2.35 6.23
N GLN A 144 -20.37 -3.59 6.07
CA GLN A 144 -20.26 -4.32 4.80
C GLN A 144 -21.29 -3.83 3.79
#